data_AF-A0A0K8R4K4-F1
#
_entry.id   AF-A0A0K8R4K4-F1
#
_cell.length_a   1.000
_cell.length_b   1.000
_cell.length_c   1.000
_cell.angle_alpha   90.00
_cell.angle_beta   90.00
_cell.angle_gamma   90.00
#
_symmetry.space_group_name_H-M   'P 1'
#
loop_
_entity.id
_entity.type
_entity.pdbx_description
1 polymer ?
#
loop_
_entity_poly.entity_id
_entity_poly.type
_entity_poly.pdbx_seq_one_letter_code
_entity_poly.pdbx_strand_id
1 'polypeptide(L)'
;MKVVCIIVLFVIVAANVSATNNADLSKDTEGIKEERVKLKFPSFISNPKKLALELLDICEKNKTTSSGTNSVINDEHVDFKNCTFLCKHGQHVNVTLNLPDKTPCGPSGQTCADKSKCVGHIPGC
;
A
#
# COMPACT_ATOMS: atom_id res chain seq x y z
N MET A 1 -15.41 56.67 -24.78
CA MET A 1 -14.08 57.15 -24.32
C MET A 1 -13.87 56.75 -22.87
N LYS A 2 -12.93 55.82 -22.63
CA LYS A 2 -12.07 55.72 -21.43
C LYS A 2 -11.33 54.39 -21.55
N VAL A 3 -10.27 54.43 -22.35
CA VAL A 3 -9.17 53.47 -22.24
C VAL A 3 -8.46 53.85 -20.94
N VAL A 4 -8.43 52.93 -19.99
CA VAL A 4 -7.65 53.08 -18.76
C VAL A 4 -6.66 51.92 -18.74
N CYS A 5 -5.50 52.13 -19.36
CA CYS A 5 -4.35 51.26 -19.23
C CYS A 5 -3.57 51.71 -17.98
N ILE A 6 -3.79 51.02 -16.85
CA ILE A 6 -2.91 51.18 -15.69
C ILE A 6 -1.92 50.02 -15.72
N ILE A 7 -0.68 50.37 -16.05
CA ILE A 7 0.49 49.50 -16.04
C ILE A 7 0.94 49.42 -14.57
N VAL A 8 0.72 48.29 -13.89
CA VAL A 8 1.30 48.06 -12.57
C VAL A 8 2.48 47.11 -12.73
N LEU A 9 3.67 47.67 -12.49
CA LEU A 9 4.96 46.99 -12.48
C LEU A 9 4.98 45.90 -11.40
N PHE A 10 5.20 44.65 -11.80
CA PHE A 10 5.42 43.55 -10.86
C PHE A 10 6.84 43.66 -10.29
N VAL A 11 6.93 44.16 -9.05
CA VAL A 11 8.12 44.00 -8.21
C VAL A 11 8.07 42.58 -7.66
N ILE A 12 8.89 41.66 -8.21
CA ILE A 12 9.08 40.34 -7.61
C ILE A 12 10.14 40.50 -6.52
N VAL A 13 9.70 40.65 -5.27
CA VAL A 13 10.56 40.46 -4.11
C VAL A 13 10.65 38.96 -3.85
N ALA A 14 11.84 38.37 -4.04
CA ALA A 14 12.12 37.01 -3.64
C ALA A 14 12.13 36.93 -2.10
N ALA A 15 11.03 36.48 -1.51
CA ALA A 15 11.00 36.06 -0.12
C ALA A 15 11.25 34.55 -0.07
N ASN A 16 12.46 34.16 0.31
CA ASN A 16 12.82 32.79 0.67
C ASN A 16 12.25 32.47 2.06
N VAL A 17 10.95 32.17 2.15
CA VAL A 17 10.37 31.62 3.38
C VAL A 17 10.42 30.11 3.30
N SER A 18 11.46 29.53 3.92
CA SER A 18 11.46 28.14 4.34
C SER A 18 10.50 27.99 5.52
N ALA A 19 9.38 27.29 5.31
CA ALA A 19 8.62 26.70 6.40
C ALA A 19 7.98 25.38 5.95
N THR A 20 8.48 24.32 6.57
CA THR A 20 8.02 22.94 6.58
C THR A 20 6.52 22.85 6.86
N ASN A 21 5.81 22.01 6.09
CA ASN A 21 4.96 20.91 6.55
C ASN A 21 3.71 20.71 5.68
N ASN A 22 3.62 19.47 5.20
CA ASN A 22 2.41 18.67 4.97
C ASN A 22 1.50 19.01 3.78
N ALA A 23 1.27 17.93 3.02
CA ALA A 23 0.11 17.65 2.21
C ALA A 23 -0.09 18.55 0.99
N ASP A 24 0.68 18.27 -0.07
CA ASP A 24 0.06 18.03 -1.37
C ASP A 24 1.06 17.32 -2.29
N LEU A 25 0.79 16.04 -2.58
CA LEU A 25 1.37 15.38 -3.76
C LEU A 25 0.21 14.96 -4.65
N SER A 26 -0.57 15.94 -5.11
CA SER A 26 -1.16 15.85 -6.44
C SER A 26 -0.22 16.54 -7.43
N LYS A 27 0.75 15.76 -7.94
CA LYS A 27 1.28 16.01 -9.27
C LYS A 27 0.94 14.79 -10.11
N ASP A 28 -0.20 14.91 -10.76
CA ASP A 28 -0.53 14.18 -11.98
C ASP A 28 0.62 14.34 -12.97
N THR A 29 1.41 13.28 -13.13
CA THR A 29 2.16 13.03 -14.35
C THR A 29 1.37 12.00 -15.13
N GLU A 30 0.73 12.50 -16.17
CA GLU A 30 0.05 11.79 -17.25
C GLU A 30 0.90 10.64 -17.80
N GLY A 31 0.28 9.46 -17.97
CA GLY A 31 0.73 8.51 -18.99
C GLY A 31 1.13 7.10 -18.56
N ILE A 32 0.36 6.40 -17.72
CA ILE A 32 -0.09 5.00 -17.92
C ILE A 32 -1.40 4.89 -17.12
N LYS A 33 -2.50 4.44 -17.73
CA LYS A 33 -3.66 3.96 -16.96
C LYS A 33 -3.23 2.66 -16.27
N GLU A 34 -2.39 2.74 -15.24
CA GLU A 34 -2.29 1.67 -14.27
C GLU A 34 -3.69 1.50 -13.73
N GLU A 35 -4.33 0.38 -14.09
CA GLU A 35 -5.49 -0.10 -13.38
C GLU A 35 -5.12 -0.03 -11.89
N ARG A 36 -5.74 0.90 -11.15
CA ARG A 36 -5.42 1.09 -9.73
C ARG A 36 -5.92 -0.18 -9.03
N VAL A 37 -5.06 -1.19 -8.92
CA VAL A 37 -5.35 -2.44 -8.22
C VAL A 37 -5.84 -2.07 -6.83
N LYS A 38 -7.14 -2.26 -6.61
CA LYS A 38 -7.80 -1.91 -5.35
C LYS A 38 -7.64 -3.09 -4.40
N LEU A 39 -6.57 -3.05 -3.62
CA LEU A 39 -6.32 -4.03 -2.57
C LEU A 39 -7.35 -3.88 -1.44
N LYS A 40 -7.83 -5.00 -0.93
CA LYS A 40 -8.89 -5.12 0.09
C LYS A 40 -8.35 -5.28 1.51
N PHE A 41 -7.12 -4.86 1.76
CA PHE A 41 -6.55 -4.88 3.10
C PHE A 41 -7.30 -3.96 4.08
N PRO A 42 -7.30 -4.28 5.39
CA PRO A 42 -7.86 -3.41 6.42
C PRO A 42 -7.24 -2.01 6.45
N SER A 43 -8.00 -1.03 6.92
CA SER A 43 -7.58 0.38 6.98
C SER A 43 -6.35 0.64 7.84
N PHE A 44 -6.03 -0.24 8.79
CA PHE A 44 -4.80 -0.14 9.60
C PHE A 44 -3.52 -0.47 8.81
N ILE A 45 -3.62 -0.97 7.57
CA ILE A 45 -2.49 -1.14 6.66
C ILE A 45 -2.23 0.17 5.92
N SER A 46 -1.26 0.94 6.40
CA SER A 46 -0.95 2.28 5.85
C SER A 46 -0.40 2.25 4.42
N ASN A 47 0.21 1.15 3.98
CA ASN A 47 0.72 1.00 2.62
C ASN A 47 0.35 -0.38 2.03
N PRO A 48 -0.88 -0.51 1.49
CA PRO A 48 -1.37 -1.78 0.96
C PRO A 48 -0.50 -2.36 -0.16
N LYS A 49 -0.07 -1.52 -1.11
CA LYS A 49 0.74 -1.96 -2.25
C LYS A 49 2.08 -2.54 -1.81
N LYS A 50 2.76 -1.88 -0.86
CA LYS A 50 4.03 -2.36 -0.32
C LYS A 50 3.88 -3.72 0.36
N LEU A 51 2.82 -3.91 1.16
CA LEU A 51 2.54 -5.19 1.79
C LEU A 51 2.29 -6.27 0.74
N ALA A 52 1.44 -6.00 -0.25
CA ALA A 52 1.16 -6.97 -1.33
C ALA A 52 2.43 -7.40 -2.07
N LEU A 53 3.32 -6.46 -2.42
CA LEU A 53 4.60 -6.78 -3.06
C LEU A 53 5.53 -7.62 -2.15
N GLU A 54 5.58 -7.30 -0.85
CA GLU A 54 6.36 -8.08 0.13
C GLU A 54 5.81 -9.51 0.27
N LEU A 55 4.49 -9.69 0.29
CA LEU A 55 3.87 -11.03 0.33
C LEU A 55 4.09 -11.82 -0.95
N LEU A 56 4.07 -11.15 -2.11
CA LEU A 56 4.36 -11.78 -3.40
C LEU A 56 5.82 -12.27 -3.46
N ASP A 57 6.77 -11.45 -3.05
CA ASP A 57 8.20 -11.82 -2.99
C ASP A 57 8.44 -13.00 -2.05
N ILE A 58 7.80 -13.03 -0.86
CA ILE A 58 7.84 -14.16 0.06
C ILE A 58 7.24 -15.42 -0.59
N CYS A 59 6.11 -15.26 -1.29
CA CYS A 59 5.43 -16.35 -1.99
C CYS A 59 6.35 -16.95 -3.07
N GLU A 60 7.00 -16.15 -3.90
CA GLU A 60 7.94 -16.59 -4.92
C GLU A 60 9.17 -17.30 -4.33
N LYS A 61 9.75 -16.76 -3.26
CA LYS A 61 10.92 -17.37 -2.58
C LYS A 61 10.62 -18.72 -1.95
N ASN A 62 9.38 -18.98 -1.55
CA ASN A 62 8.95 -20.25 -0.96
C ASN A 62 8.55 -21.30 -2.00
N LYS A 63 8.75 -21.02 -3.29
CA LYS A 63 8.44 -21.95 -4.36
C LYS A 63 9.52 -23.03 -4.46
N THR A 64 9.16 -24.29 -4.19
CA THR A 64 10.10 -25.43 -4.17
C THR A 64 10.59 -25.87 -5.55
N THR A 65 9.90 -25.48 -6.61
CA THR A 65 10.25 -25.82 -8.00
C THR A 65 10.20 -24.58 -8.87
N SER A 66 11.14 -24.48 -9.81
CA SER A 66 11.08 -23.53 -10.93
C SER A 66 9.97 -23.94 -11.91
N SER A 67 8.74 -24.05 -11.41
CA SER A 67 7.57 -24.17 -12.26
C SER A 67 7.44 -22.83 -12.97
N GLY A 68 7.33 -22.80 -14.30
CA GLY A 68 7.18 -21.57 -15.10
C GLY A 68 5.86 -20.82 -14.87
N THR A 69 5.16 -21.13 -13.79
CA THR A 69 3.90 -20.53 -13.36
C THR A 69 4.16 -19.33 -12.44
N ASN A 70 3.45 -18.23 -12.64
CA ASN A 70 3.57 -17.08 -11.75
C ASN A 70 2.94 -17.40 -10.40
N SER A 71 3.58 -16.93 -9.33
CA SER A 71 3.00 -16.97 -7.99
C SER A 71 1.94 -15.88 -7.85
N VAL A 72 0.86 -16.17 -7.14
CA VAL A 72 -0.22 -15.21 -6.91
C VAL A 72 -0.59 -15.20 -5.44
N ILE A 73 -0.81 -14.01 -4.90
CA ILE A 73 -1.39 -13.80 -3.57
C ILE A 73 -2.85 -13.36 -3.73
N ASN A 74 -3.69 -13.76 -2.79
CA ASN A 74 -5.05 -13.27 -2.69
C ASN A 74 -5.17 -12.35 -1.47
N ASP A 75 -5.40 -11.06 -1.72
CA ASP A 75 -5.49 -10.02 -0.70
C ASP A 75 -6.75 -10.12 0.18
N GLU A 76 -7.81 -10.78 -0.30
CA GLU A 76 -8.99 -11.12 0.52
C GLU A 76 -8.72 -12.27 1.51
N HIS A 77 -7.68 -13.06 1.28
CA HIS A 77 -7.36 -14.26 2.07
C HIS A 77 -6.11 -14.07 2.94
N VAL A 78 -5.84 -12.83 3.35
CA VAL A 78 -4.85 -12.54 4.38
C VAL A 78 -5.53 -12.64 5.75
N ASP A 79 -5.08 -13.59 6.56
CA ASP A 79 -5.56 -13.80 7.92
C ASP A 79 -4.69 -13.00 8.89
N PHE A 80 -5.12 -11.78 9.19
CA PHE A 80 -4.45 -10.93 10.18
C PHE A 80 -4.56 -11.47 11.60
N LYS A 81 -5.55 -12.32 11.93
CA LYS A 81 -5.69 -12.90 13.27
C LYS A 81 -4.61 -13.96 13.52
N ASN A 82 -4.40 -14.84 12.54
CA ASN A 82 -3.43 -15.93 12.62
C ASN A 82 -2.06 -15.55 12.04
N CYS A 83 -1.97 -14.36 11.46
CA CYS A 83 -0.80 -13.83 10.78
C CYS A 83 -0.29 -14.75 9.67
N THR A 84 -1.21 -15.14 8.79
CA THR A 84 -0.92 -15.98 7.64
C THR A 84 -1.54 -15.43 6.37
N PHE A 85 -1.05 -15.89 5.22
CA PHE A 85 -1.63 -15.58 3.92
C PHE A 85 -1.55 -16.78 2.99
N LEU A 86 -2.48 -16.85 2.05
CA LEU A 86 -2.52 -17.87 1.03
C LEU A 86 -1.65 -17.47 -0.17
N CYS A 87 -0.66 -18.29 -0.47
CA CYS A 87 0.21 -18.20 -1.63
C CYS A 87 -0.16 -19.31 -2.63
N LYS A 88 -0.34 -18.96 -3.90
CA LYS A 88 -0.61 -19.93 -4.98
C LYS A 88 0.60 -20.04 -5.91
N HIS A 89 1.22 -21.21 -5.99
CA HIS A 89 2.36 -21.50 -6.88
C HIS A 89 1.94 -22.12 -8.23
N GLY A 90 0.72 -21.79 -8.69
CA GLY A 90 0.07 -22.38 -9.87
C GLY A 90 -1.40 -22.67 -9.61
N GLN A 91 -2.08 -23.32 -10.55
CA GLN A 91 -3.54 -23.59 -10.46
C GLN A 91 -3.92 -24.54 -9.31
N HIS A 92 -3.03 -25.45 -8.91
CA HIS A 92 -3.35 -26.53 -7.97
C HIS A 92 -2.43 -26.57 -6.73
N VAL A 93 -1.50 -25.63 -6.59
CA VAL A 93 -0.54 -25.60 -5.49
C VAL A 93 -0.83 -24.39 -4.62
N ASN A 94 -1.43 -24.64 -3.46
CA ASN A 94 -1.73 -23.63 -2.46
C ASN A 94 -0.85 -23.89 -1.23
N VAL A 95 -0.17 -22.85 -0.76
CA VAL A 95 0.66 -22.89 0.46
C VAL A 95 0.21 -21.77 1.37
N THR A 96 0.03 -22.08 2.65
CA THR A 96 -0.19 -21.05 3.67
C THR A 96 1.15 -20.67 4.27
N LEU A 97 1.50 -19.39 4.19
CA LEU A 97 2.75 -18.84 4.70
C LEU A 97 2.47 -17.85 5.83
N ASN A 98 3.46 -17.64 6.71
CA ASN A 98 3.36 -16.65 7.77
C ASN A 98 3.57 -15.24 7.21
N LEU A 99 2.81 -14.27 7.72
CA LEU A 99 3.09 -12.85 7.54
C LEU A 99 4.40 -12.49 8.28
N PRO A 100 5.18 -11.51 7.79
CA PRO A 100 6.31 -10.97 8.54
C PRO A 100 5.91 -10.48 9.94
N ASP A 101 6.75 -10.68 10.95
CA ASP A 101 6.47 -10.31 12.35
C ASP A 101 6.15 -8.83 12.55
N LYS A 102 6.73 -7.96 11.71
CA LYS A 102 6.50 -6.51 11.72
C LYS A 102 5.18 -6.09 11.06
N THR A 103 4.45 -7.01 10.42
CA THR A 103 3.21 -6.71 9.71
C THR A 103 2.16 -6.22 10.72
N PRO A 104 1.58 -5.03 10.54
CA PRO A 104 0.48 -4.59 11.39
C PRO A 104 -0.71 -5.56 11.27
N CYS A 105 -1.28 -5.94 12.41
CA CYS A 105 -2.39 -6.88 12.48
C CYS A 105 -3.58 -6.34 13.32
N GLY A 106 -3.58 -5.03 13.59
CA GLY A 106 -4.66 -4.34 14.28
C GLY A 106 -4.51 -2.83 14.31
N PRO A 107 -5.55 -2.10 14.75
CA PRO A 107 -5.62 -0.64 14.67
C PRO A 107 -4.80 0.11 15.73
N SER A 108 -4.30 -0.58 16.76
CA SER A 108 -3.59 0.02 17.91
C SER A 108 -2.10 -0.32 17.90
N GLY A 109 -1.52 -0.53 16.72
CA GLY A 109 -0.09 -0.83 16.55
C GLY A 109 0.29 -2.28 16.87
N GLN A 110 -0.67 -3.20 16.95
CA GLN A 110 -0.39 -4.62 17.08
C GLN A 110 0.32 -5.14 15.83
N THR A 111 1.27 -6.06 16.01
CA THR A 111 1.99 -6.70 14.90
C THR A 111 1.99 -8.22 15.03
N CYS A 112 2.30 -8.90 13.93
CA CYS A 112 2.34 -10.35 13.87
C CYS A 112 3.40 -11.03 14.75
N ALA A 113 4.32 -10.27 15.34
CA ALA A 113 5.22 -10.73 16.39
C ALA A 113 4.46 -11.27 17.62
N ASP A 114 3.27 -10.74 17.90
CA ASP A 114 2.39 -11.22 18.98
C ASP A 114 0.96 -11.47 18.45
N LYS A 115 0.77 -12.65 17.85
CA LYS A 115 -0.50 -13.08 17.24
C LYS A 115 -1.69 -13.00 18.20
N SER A 116 -1.46 -13.12 19.51
CA SER A 116 -2.52 -13.08 20.52
C SER A 116 -3.23 -11.72 20.56
N LYS A 117 -2.51 -10.64 20.22
CA LYS A 117 -3.01 -9.27 20.19
C LYS A 117 -3.65 -8.88 18.86
N CYS A 118 -3.45 -9.69 17.82
CA CYS A 118 -3.99 -9.41 16.50
C CYS A 118 -5.51 -9.53 16.49
N VAL A 119 -6.14 -8.70 15.68
CA VAL A 119 -7.59 -8.74 15.45
C VAL A 119 -7.84 -9.34 14.07
N GLY A 120 -8.92 -10.13 13.98
CA GLY A 120 -9.33 -10.70 12.70
C GLY A 120 -10.05 -9.67 11.84
N HIS A 121 -11.03 -10.15 11.07
CA HIS A 121 -11.93 -9.27 10.34
C HIS A 121 -12.53 -8.23 11.31
N ILE A 122 -12.26 -6.95 11.07
CA ILE A 122 -12.99 -5.86 11.69
C ILE A 122 -14.17 -5.57 10.75
N PRO A 123 -15.36 -6.14 10.98
CA PRO A 123 -16.53 -5.75 10.22
C PRO A 123 -16.72 -4.24 10.38
N GLY A 124 -16.93 -3.56 9.26
CA GLY A 124 -16.96 -2.10 9.19
C GLY A 124 -17.94 -1.48 10.20
N CYS A 125 -17.51 -0.36 10.79
CA CYS A 125 -18.40 0.62 11.40
C CYS A 125 -19.20 1.34 10.32
#